data_AF-T1DCP9-F1
#
_entry.id   AF-T1DCP9-F1
#
_cell.length_a   1.000
_cell.length_b   1.000
_cell.length_c   1.000
_cell.angle_alpha   90.00
_cell.angle_beta   90.00
_cell.angle_gamma   90.00
#
_symmetry.space_group_name_H-M   'P 1'
#
loop_
_entity.id
_entity.type
_entity.pdbx_description
1 polymer ?
#
loop_
_entity_poly.entity_id
_entity_poly.type
_entity_poly.pdbx_seq_one_letter_code
_entity_poly.pdbx_strand_id
1 'polypeptide(L)'
;LGMNLDDYSQSILMNVARGDLVRTLRMAPHMKIGDEMIPRIVPLRKIYEKEVKLYAVLKNITHDSGWCPYSAAAQRNRFRDMLNELETSSPGTKFAIVNFSDALRSAIPRETVTSLGKCSRCGSPTSDNMCQTCKLISV
;
A
#
# COMPACT_ATOMS: atom_id res chain seq x y z
N LEU A 1 1.06 7.41 -5.46
CA LEU A 1 -0.16 6.71 -4.98
C LEU A 1 -0.90 7.66 -4.04
N GLY A 2 -2.23 7.72 -4.11
CA GLY A 2 -3.07 8.55 -3.23
C GLY A 2 -3.37 7.95 -1.86
N MET A 3 -2.55 7.01 -1.38
CA MET A 3 -2.78 6.35 -0.09
C MET A 3 -2.52 7.34 1.04
N ASN A 4 -3.50 7.47 1.92
CA ASN A 4 -3.43 8.28 3.13
C ASN A 4 -2.88 7.46 4.32
N LEU A 5 -2.85 8.06 5.52
CA LEU A 5 -2.40 7.41 6.75
C LEU A 5 -3.22 6.16 7.10
N ASP A 6 -4.54 6.21 6.94
CA ASP A 6 -5.47 5.11 7.21
C ASP A 6 -5.20 3.94 6.27
N ASP A 7 -5.12 4.17 4.96
CA ASP A 7 -4.81 3.15 3.95
C ASP A 7 -3.46 2.46 4.21
N TYR A 8 -2.47 3.27 4.59
CA TYR A 8 -1.09 2.85 4.72
C TYR A 8 -0.88 2.05 6.00
N SER A 9 -1.36 2.55 7.14
CA SER A 9 -1.35 1.83 8.43
C SER A 9 -2.12 0.51 8.35
N GLN A 10 -3.26 0.49 7.65
CA GLN A 10 -4.02 -0.72 7.39
C GLN A 10 -3.26 -1.73 6.55
N SER A 11 -2.58 -1.29 5.49
CA SER A 11 -1.74 -2.18 4.68
C SER A 11 -0.63 -2.83 5.53
N ILE A 12 0.00 -2.06 6.42
CA ILE A 12 1.03 -2.56 7.34
C ILE A 12 0.43 -3.61 8.26
N LEU A 13 -0.67 -3.29 8.95
CA LEU A 13 -1.31 -4.22 9.88
C LEU A 13 -1.74 -5.53 9.19
N MET A 14 -2.27 -5.44 7.97
CA MET A 14 -2.64 -6.60 7.16
C MET A 14 -1.44 -7.46 6.76
N ASN A 15 -0.27 -6.86 6.53
CA ASN A 15 0.94 -7.65 6.23
C ASN A 15 1.48 -8.32 7.49
N VAL A 16 1.48 -7.61 8.63
CA VAL A 16 1.87 -8.15 9.93
C VAL A 16 1.00 -9.34 10.32
N ALA A 17 -0.33 -9.22 10.19
CA ALA A 17 -1.26 -10.30 10.50
C ALA A 17 -1.07 -11.54 9.62
N ARG A 18 -0.46 -11.40 8.43
CA ARG A 18 -0.12 -12.52 7.53
C ARG A 18 1.31 -13.03 7.73
N GLY A 19 2.12 -12.41 8.58
CA GLY A 19 3.55 -12.71 8.71
C GLY A 19 4.37 -12.37 7.46
N ASP A 20 3.88 -11.48 6.58
CA ASP A 20 4.54 -11.16 5.31
C ASP A 20 5.52 -10.00 5.45
N LEU A 21 6.69 -10.31 6.02
CA LEU A 21 7.77 -9.35 6.24
C LEU A 21 8.31 -8.81 4.91
N VAL A 22 8.51 -9.67 3.91
CA VAL A 22 9.07 -9.29 2.60
C VAL A 22 8.18 -8.25 1.92
N ARG A 23 6.85 -8.43 1.95
CA ARG A 23 5.91 -7.44 1.41
C ARG A 23 5.95 -6.13 2.16
N THR A 24 6.09 -6.15 3.49
CA THR A 24 6.23 -4.95 4.32
C THR A 24 7.48 -4.14 3.92
N LEU A 25 8.62 -4.81 3.72
CA LEU A 25 9.88 -4.15 3.33
C LEU A 25 9.84 -3.53 1.92
N ARG A 26 9.00 -4.09 1.03
CA ARG A 26 8.81 -3.67 -0.36
C ARG A 26 7.74 -2.59 -0.56
N MET A 27 7.02 -2.18 0.49
CA MET A 27 6.01 -1.12 0.39
C MET A 27 6.62 0.23 -0.07
N ALA A 28 5.88 0.97 -0.88
CA ALA A 28 6.20 2.35 -1.24
C ALA A 28 6.13 3.25 0.02
N PRO A 29 6.91 4.35 0.18
CA PRO A 29 7.73 4.98 -0.84
C PRO A 29 8.99 4.17 -1.16
N HIS A 30 9.31 4.10 -2.45
CA HIS A 30 10.53 3.46 -2.93
C HIS A 30 11.68 4.47 -2.90
N MET A 31 12.74 4.15 -2.16
CA MET A 31 13.93 5.02 -2.02
C MET A 31 14.98 4.78 -3.12
N LYS A 32 14.97 3.61 -3.76
CA LYS A 32 15.87 3.26 -4.86
C LYS A 32 15.08 3.22 -6.16
N ILE A 33 15.64 3.84 -7.19
CA ILE A 33 15.21 3.69 -8.57
C ILE A 33 15.90 2.43 -9.08
N GLY A 34 15.12 1.41 -9.45
CA GLY A 34 15.65 0.25 -10.17
C GLY A 34 15.24 0.38 -11.64
N ASP A 35 16.10 -0.10 -12.54
CA ASP A 35 15.86 0.01 -13.99
C ASP A 35 14.61 -0.78 -14.45
N GLU A 36 14.19 -1.76 -13.65
CA GLU A 36 13.11 -2.68 -14.00
C GLU A 36 11.72 -2.08 -13.75
N MET A 37 11.52 -1.28 -12.70
CA MET A 37 10.19 -0.74 -12.33
C MET A 37 10.25 0.72 -11.90
N ILE A 38 9.25 1.49 -12.37
CA ILE A 38 9.09 2.90 -11.98
C ILE A 38 8.81 2.99 -10.46
N PRO A 39 9.61 3.74 -9.70
CA PRO A 39 9.42 3.90 -8.27
C PRO A 39 8.12 4.65 -7.96
N ARG A 40 7.40 4.19 -6.94
CA ARG A 40 6.17 4.84 -6.46
C ARG A 40 6.44 5.65 -5.20
N ILE A 41 5.88 6.84 -5.14
CA ILE A 41 5.84 7.69 -3.95
C ILE A 41 4.44 7.68 -3.31
N VAL A 42 4.37 7.98 -2.02
CA VAL A 42 3.13 7.99 -1.22
C VAL A 42 3.08 9.28 -0.39
N PRO A 43 2.79 10.44 -1.02
CA PRO A 43 2.91 11.74 -0.39
C PRO A 43 1.93 11.94 0.78
N LEU A 44 0.74 11.34 0.72
CA LEU A 44 -0.31 11.50 1.73
C LEU A 44 -0.20 10.51 2.90
N ARG A 45 0.84 9.67 2.96
CA ARG A 45 0.95 8.57 3.95
C ARG A 45 0.98 9.00 5.42
N LYS A 46 1.10 10.30 5.69
CA LYS A 46 1.14 10.92 7.02
C LYS A 46 -0.05 11.87 7.28
N ILE A 47 -1.10 11.80 6.46
CA ILE A 47 -2.30 12.65 6.56
C ILE A 47 -3.50 11.72 6.70
N TYR A 48 -4.42 11.98 7.65
CA TYR A 48 -5.60 11.14 7.83
C TYR A 48 -6.55 11.22 6.64
N GLU A 49 -7.30 10.16 6.37
CA GLU A 49 -8.36 10.13 5.34
C GLU A 49 -9.37 11.28 5.54
N LYS A 50 -9.78 11.52 6.79
CA LYS A 50 -10.72 12.60 7.13
C LYS A 50 -10.17 13.98 6.78
N GLU A 51 -8.86 14.19 6.91
CA GLU A 51 -8.20 15.47 6.60
C GLU A 51 -8.05 15.65 5.10
N VAL A 52 -7.70 14.58 4.37
CA VAL A 52 -7.68 14.59 2.89
C VAL A 52 -9.07 14.91 2.34
N LYS A 53 -10.11 14.27 2.88
CA LYS A 53 -11.50 14.54 2.49
C LYS A 53 -11.93 15.96 2.82
N LEU A 54 -11.61 16.44 4.02
CA LEU A 54 -11.90 17.83 4.43
C LEU A 54 -11.22 18.83 3.50
N TYR A 55 -9.96 18.61 3.16
CA TYR A 55 -9.22 19.45 2.21
C TYR A 55 -9.91 19.50 0.84
N ALA A 56 -10.32 18.34 0.31
CA ALA A 56 -11.03 18.27 -0.97
C ALA A 56 -12.33 19.08 -0.94
N VAL A 57 -13.11 19.00 0.14
CA VAL A 57 -14.33 19.79 0.33
C VAL A 57 -14.01 21.29 0.37
N LEU A 58 -13.05 21.72 1.20
CA LEU A 58 -12.68 23.13 1.33
C LEU A 58 -12.13 23.75 0.04
N LYS A 59 -11.53 22.93 -0.83
CA LYS A 59 -11.00 23.34 -2.13
C LYS A 59 -11.94 23.08 -3.30
N ASN A 60 -13.17 22.62 -3.04
CA ASN A 60 -14.15 22.24 -4.06
C ASN A 60 -13.56 21.30 -5.13
N ILE A 61 -12.72 20.35 -4.70
CA ILE A 61 -12.15 19.34 -5.60
C ILE A 61 -13.22 18.29 -5.87
N THR A 62 -13.64 18.21 -7.12
CA THR A 62 -14.58 17.18 -7.58
C THR A 62 -13.94 15.81 -7.49
N HIS A 63 -14.65 14.86 -6.91
CA HIS A 63 -14.23 13.47 -6.77
C HIS A 63 -15.42 12.55 -6.91
N ASP A 64 -15.19 11.34 -7.42
CA ASP A 64 -16.20 10.30 -7.45
C ASP A 64 -16.45 9.78 -6.02
N SER A 65 -17.73 9.68 -5.67
CA SER A 65 -18.19 9.12 -4.40
C SER A 65 -18.82 7.73 -4.57
N GLY A 66 -18.75 7.17 -5.77
CA GLY A 66 -19.16 5.82 -6.09
C GLY A 66 -18.38 4.77 -5.31
N TRP A 67 -19.08 3.71 -4.91
CA TRP A 67 -18.48 2.56 -4.25
C TRP A 67 -18.47 1.37 -5.20
N CYS A 68 -17.36 0.62 -5.20
CA CYS A 68 -17.32 -0.68 -5.88
C CYS A 68 -18.40 -1.60 -5.26
N PRO A 69 -19.26 -2.26 -6.06
CA PRO A 69 -20.29 -3.17 -5.54
C PRO A 69 -19.73 -4.32 -4.68
N TYR A 70 -18.48 -4.72 -4.93
CA TYR A 70 -17.79 -5.77 -4.19
C TYR A 70 -17.03 -5.27 -2.94
N SER A 71 -17.04 -3.96 -2.68
CA SER A 71 -16.28 -3.37 -1.57
C SER A 71 -16.72 -3.88 -0.20
N ALA A 72 -18.02 -4.20 -0.02
CA ALA A 72 -18.55 -4.71 1.24
C ALA A 72 -17.90 -6.04 1.67
N ALA A 73 -17.59 -6.92 0.71
CA ALA A 73 -16.98 -8.22 0.96
C ALA A 73 -15.45 -8.15 1.18
N ALA A 74 -14.84 -6.97 1.11
CA ALA A 74 -13.41 -6.83 1.23
C ALA A 74 -12.93 -7.17 2.64
N GLN A 75 -12.05 -8.17 2.75
CA GLN A 75 -11.33 -8.54 4.00
C GLN A 75 -10.70 -7.33 4.71
N ARG A 76 -10.31 -6.35 3.92
CA ARG A 76 -9.72 -5.09 4.38
C ARG A 76 -10.63 -4.31 5.33
N ASN A 77 -11.96 -4.37 5.17
CA ASN A 77 -12.91 -3.64 6.01
C ASN A 77 -12.73 -3.99 7.50
N ARG A 78 -12.54 -5.28 7.82
CA ARG A 78 -12.29 -5.71 9.20
C ARG A 78 -11.06 -5.03 9.82
N PHE A 79 -9.98 -4.90 9.06
CA PHE A 79 -8.76 -4.21 9.53
C PHE A 79 -8.96 -2.70 9.66
N ARG A 80 -9.84 -2.11 8.84
CA ARG A 80 -10.19 -0.68 8.96
C ARG A 80 -10.86 -0.43 10.30
N ASP A 81 -11.85 -1.26 10.62
CA ASP A 81 -12.68 -1.07 11.80
C ASP A 81 -11.86 -1.28 13.08
N MET A 82 -11.02 -2.32 13.13
CA MET A 82 -10.05 -2.53 14.22
C MET A 82 -9.10 -1.34 14.39
N LEU A 83 -8.56 -0.79 13.30
CA LEU A 83 -7.67 0.38 13.38
C LEU A 83 -8.38 1.65 13.84
N ASN A 84 -9.64 1.84 13.46
CA ASN A 84 -10.42 2.98 13.90
C ASN A 84 -10.76 2.91 15.39
N GLU A 85 -11.03 1.71 15.91
CA GLU A 85 -11.25 1.48 17.34
C GLU A 85 -9.97 1.77 18.14
N LEU A 86 -8.83 1.27 17.68
CA LEU A 86 -7.53 1.55 18.31
C LEU A 86 -7.17 3.03 18.25
N GLU A 87 -7.39 3.70 17.13
CA GLU A 87 -7.15 5.14 17.00
C GLU A 87 -8.05 5.98 17.92
N THR A 88 -9.29 5.53 18.14
CA THR A 88 -10.24 6.22 19.03
C THR A 88 -9.85 6.08 20.50
N SER A 89 -9.43 4.88 20.89
CA SER A 89 -9.00 4.56 22.26
C SER A 89 -7.60 5.09 22.58
N SER A 90 -6.69 5.12 21.59
CA SER A 90 -5.33 5.61 21.70
C SER A 90 -4.97 6.44 20.47
N PRO A 91 -5.23 7.77 20.53
CA PRO A 91 -4.91 8.68 19.44
C PRO A 91 -3.43 8.63 19.04
N GLY A 92 -3.16 8.53 17.74
CA GLY A 92 -1.80 8.39 17.21
C GLY A 92 -1.38 6.94 16.94
N THR A 93 -2.24 5.94 17.18
CA THR A 93 -1.97 4.54 16.84
C THR A 93 -1.58 4.36 15.37
N LYS A 94 -2.30 4.97 14.44
CA LYS A 94 -2.01 4.89 13.00
C LYS A 94 -0.62 5.44 12.68
N PHE A 95 -0.24 6.57 13.28
CA PHE A 95 1.12 7.11 13.15
C PHE A 95 2.17 6.17 13.75
N ALA A 96 1.91 5.61 14.94
CA ALA A 96 2.82 4.67 15.59
C ALA A 96 3.09 3.44 14.71
N ILE A 97 2.06 2.90 14.05
CA ILE A 97 2.20 1.77 13.11
C ILE A 97 3.05 2.14 11.90
N VAL A 98 2.84 3.33 11.31
CA VAL A 98 3.65 3.79 10.18
C VAL A 98 5.11 4.03 10.59
N ASN A 99 5.34 4.65 11.75
CA ASN A 99 6.67 4.90 12.29
C ASN A 99 7.40 3.59 12.61
N PHE A 100 6.69 2.61 13.17
CA PHE A 100 7.22 1.26 13.38
C PHE A 100 7.67 0.62 12.07
N SER A 101 6.83 0.70 11.03
CA SER A 101 7.20 0.16 9.70
C SER A 101 8.41 0.87 9.10
N ASP A 102 8.52 2.20 9.25
CA ASP A 102 9.67 2.96 8.78
C ASP A 102 10.97 2.58 9.52
N ALA A 103 10.89 2.40 10.84
CA ALA A 103 12.02 1.95 11.66
C ALA A 103 12.45 0.53 11.27
N LEU A 104 11.51 -0.39 11.13
CA LEU A 104 11.74 -1.76 10.70
C LEU A 104 12.44 -1.81 9.33
N ARG A 105 11.95 -1.02 8.37
CA ARG A 105 12.54 -0.90 7.03
C ARG A 105 13.94 -0.30 7.01
N SER A 106 14.27 0.50 8.01
CA SER A 106 15.61 1.10 8.15
C SER A 106 16.60 0.14 8.82
N ALA A 107 16.10 -0.70 9.74
CA ALA A 107 16.91 -1.67 10.47
C ALA A 107 17.25 -2.92 9.65
N ILE A 108 16.33 -3.37 8.78
CA ILE A 108 16.54 -4.56 7.96
C ILE A 108 17.12 -4.15 6.61
N PRO A 109 18.38 -4.49 6.30
CA PRO A 109 18.93 -4.26 4.97
C PRO A 109 18.08 -5.02 3.94
N ARG A 110 17.76 -4.34 2.83
CA ARG A 110 17.01 -4.95 1.73
C ARG A 110 17.91 -5.99 1.05
N GLU A 111 17.87 -7.23 1.53
CA GLU A 111 18.44 -8.35 0.79
C GLU A 111 17.73 -8.45 -0.57
N THR A 112 18.59 -8.42 -1.58
CA THR A 112 18.38 -8.60 -3.02
C THR A 112 16.93 -8.80 -3.45
N VAL A 113 16.40 -7.75 -4.07
CA VAL A 113 15.34 -7.90 -5.06
C VAL A 113 15.83 -8.98 -6.03
N THR A 114 15.13 -10.12 -6.04
CA THR A 114 15.30 -11.14 -7.08
C THR A 114 15.26 -10.40 -8.42
N SER A 115 16.33 -10.48 -9.21
CA SER A 115 16.37 -9.82 -10.51
C SER A 115 15.12 -10.18 -11.30
N LEU A 116 14.36 -9.19 -11.75
CA LEU A 116 13.14 -9.45 -12.49
C LEU A 116 13.51 -9.81 -13.93
N GLY A 117 12.97 -10.92 -14.41
CA GLY A 117 12.99 -11.24 -15.83
C GLY A 117 12.02 -10.37 -16.61
N LYS A 118 12.01 -10.56 -17.92
CA LYS A 118 11.02 -9.95 -18.82
C LYS A 118 10.00 -10.98 -19.24
N CYS A 119 8.73 -10.58 -19.27
CA CYS A 119 7.63 -11.42 -19.72
C CYS A 119 7.83 -11.78 -21.20
N SER A 120 7.78 -13.07 -21.53
CA SER A 120 7.90 -13.59 -22.90
C SER A 120 6.86 -13.03 -23.88
N ARG A 121 5.69 -12.59 -23.41
CA ARG A 121 4.61 -12.04 -24.25
C ARG A 121 4.64 -10.52 -24.39
N CYS A 122 4.78 -9.78 -23.28
CA CYS A 122 4.63 -8.32 -23.27
C CYS A 122 5.90 -7.56 -22.89
N GLY A 123 6.99 -8.25 -22.54
CA GLY A 123 8.27 -7.64 -22.15
C GLY A 123 8.29 -6.99 -20.76
N SER A 124 7.16 -6.90 -20.06
CA SER A 124 7.08 -6.27 -18.73
C SER A 124 7.83 -7.08 -17.65
N PRO A 125 8.29 -6.44 -16.56
CA PRO A 125 9.00 -7.10 -15.48
C PRO A 125 8.16 -8.19 -14.81
N THR A 126 8.77 -9.35 -14.56
CA THR A 126 8.11 -10.47 -13.90
C THR A 126 9.12 -11.41 -13.25
N SER A 127 8.72 -12.07 -12.17
CA SER A 127 9.51 -13.12 -11.53
C SER A 127 9.36 -14.50 -12.21
N ASP A 128 8.59 -14.59 -13.29
CA ASP A 128 8.24 -15.83 -13.99
C ASP A 128 8.39 -15.64 -15.51
N ASN A 129 8.28 -16.69 -16.32
CA ASN A 129 8.38 -16.58 -17.78
C ASN A 129 7.24 -15.73 -18.40
N MET A 130 6.07 -15.71 -17.76
CA MET A 130 4.91 -14.93 -18.20
C MET A 130 4.28 -14.18 -17.03
N CYS A 131 4.02 -12.88 -17.20
CA CYS A 131 3.45 -12.05 -16.14
C CYS A 131 1.99 -12.44 -15.82
N GLN A 132 1.54 -12.14 -14.60
CA GLN A 132 0.20 -12.50 -14.14
C GLN A 132 -0.91 -11.90 -15.02
N THR A 133 -0.74 -10.67 -15.50
CA THR A 133 -1.70 -10.05 -16.44
C THR A 133 -1.83 -10.87 -17.72
N CYS A 134 -0.71 -11.27 -18.32
CA CYS A 134 -0.72 -12.10 -19.53
C CYS A 134 -1.36 -13.46 -19.28
N LYS A 135 -1.12 -14.09 -18.11
CA LYS A 135 -1.78 -15.35 -17.73
C LYS A 135 -3.30 -15.21 -17.66
N LEU A 136 -3.81 -14.13 -17.08
CA LEU A 136 -5.25 -13.92 -16.89
C LEU A 136 -6.00 -13.66 -18.20
N ILE A 137 -5.39 -12.96 -19.16
CA ILE A 137 -6.01 -12.61 -20.45
C ILE A 137 -5.75 -13.64 -21.56
N SER A 138 -4.91 -14.65 -21.30
CA SER A 138 -4.64 -15.77 -22.23
C SER A 138 -5.64 -16.93 -22.07
N VAL A 139 -6.63 -16.78 -21.18
CA VAL A 139 -7.73 -17.73 -21.00
C VAL A 139 -8.81 -17.47 -22.04
#